data_AF-A0A950A5N3-F1
#
_entry.id   AF-A0A950A5N3-F1
#
_cell.length_a   1.000
_cell.length_b   1.000
_cell.length_c   1.000
_cell.angle_alpha   90.00
_cell.angle_beta   90.00
_cell.angle_gamma   90.00
#
_symmetry.space_group_name_H-M   'P 1'
#
loop_
_entity.id
_entity.type
_entity.pdbx_description
1 polymer ?
#
loop_
_entity_poly.entity_id
_entity_poly.type
_entity_poly.pdbx_seq_one_letter_code
_entity_poly.pdbx_strand_id
1 'polypeptide(L)'
;MQPPLGHCYWAVAPFAPTAPFRAYQEGAPPREIASAEAFTEAARKGMSEFVLLTPVKTRPALVITGVLPEHDEVLALRLRRLEKMSSDAARELARAGHDQALYYLQPDSFPRLRVENAAIVTSLLRLPLGALDRRASLGSLNENELCVLHERVARAHELKLDVMIVERARRLLEAAQHRPTRSTRRTSDS
;
A
#
# COMPACT_ATOMS: atom_id res chain seq x y z
N MET A 1 -8.35 10.90 -12.40
CA MET A 1 -6.87 11.07 -12.33
C MET A 1 -6.30 9.96 -11.45
N GLN A 2 -5.39 9.13 -11.96
CA GLN A 2 -4.76 8.07 -11.17
C GLN A 2 -3.90 8.70 -10.06
N PRO A 3 -3.93 8.18 -8.81
CA PRO A 3 -3.02 8.65 -7.77
C PRO A 3 -1.59 8.28 -8.17
N PRO A 4 -0.65 9.24 -8.27
CA PRO A 4 0.72 8.91 -8.57
C PRO A 4 1.34 8.14 -7.40
N LEU A 5 2.26 7.26 -7.76
CA LEU A 5 3.00 6.42 -6.82
C LEU A 5 3.87 7.29 -5.88
N GLY A 6 3.94 6.93 -4.59
CA GLY A 6 4.71 7.67 -3.59
C GLY A 6 3.98 8.88 -2.99
N HIS A 7 2.76 9.19 -3.43
CA HIS A 7 1.98 10.30 -2.91
C HIS A 7 1.13 9.93 -1.71
N CYS A 8 0.95 10.89 -0.80
CA CYS A 8 0.06 10.75 0.34
C CYS A 8 -1.29 11.44 0.09
N TYR A 9 -2.38 10.77 0.45
CA TYR A 9 -3.74 11.30 0.33
C TYR A 9 -4.55 11.04 1.60
N TRP A 10 -5.61 11.82 1.80
CA TRP A 10 -6.65 11.40 2.73
C TRP A 10 -7.40 10.20 2.16
N ALA A 11 -7.64 9.20 3.01
CA ALA A 11 -8.27 7.96 2.64
C ALA A 11 -9.31 7.54 3.68
N VAL A 12 -10.41 6.95 3.22
CA VAL A 12 -11.32 6.17 4.06
C VAL A 12 -10.73 4.77 4.20
N ALA A 13 -10.00 4.53 5.29
CA ALA A 13 -9.37 3.25 5.55
C ALA A 13 -10.28 2.39 6.45
N PRO A 14 -10.70 1.20 6.02
CA PRO A 14 -11.46 0.30 6.86
C PRO A 14 -10.59 -0.25 8.00
N PHE A 15 -11.21 -0.52 9.15
CA PHE A 15 -10.58 -1.42 10.12
C PHE A 15 -10.66 -2.86 9.60
N ALA A 16 -9.61 -3.64 9.87
CA ALA A 16 -9.67 -5.09 9.69
C ALA A 16 -10.85 -5.61 10.52
N PRO A 17 -11.84 -6.30 9.91
CA PRO A 17 -12.98 -6.79 10.65
C PRO A 17 -12.51 -7.84 11.66
N THR A 18 -12.92 -7.69 12.91
CA THR A 18 -12.64 -8.63 14.00
C THR A 18 -13.94 -9.07 14.63
N ALA A 19 -13.96 -10.30 15.15
CA ALA A 19 -15.09 -10.78 15.94
C ALA A 19 -15.32 -9.89 17.19
N PRO A 20 -16.58 -9.73 17.64
CA PRO A 20 -17.81 -10.21 16.99
C PRO A 20 -18.12 -9.41 15.70
N PHE A 21 -18.48 -10.12 14.64
CA PHE A 21 -18.89 -9.51 13.37
C PHE A 21 -20.36 -9.09 13.45
N ARG A 22 -20.77 -8.10 12.65
CA ARG A 22 -22.17 -7.71 12.52
C ARG A 22 -22.66 -8.00 11.11
N ALA A 23 -23.59 -8.94 10.99
CA ALA A 23 -24.30 -9.22 9.75
C ALA A 23 -25.58 -8.40 9.70
N TYR A 24 -25.82 -7.76 8.56
CA TYR A 24 -27.00 -6.95 8.31
C TYR A 24 -27.84 -7.64 7.24
N GLN A 25 -29.14 -7.74 7.49
CA GLN A 25 -30.11 -8.29 6.57
C GLN A 25 -31.25 -7.28 6.42
N GLU A 26 -31.79 -7.16 5.22
CA GLU A 26 -32.93 -6.28 4.98
C GLU A 26 -34.12 -6.66 5.88
N GLY A 27 -34.71 -5.66 6.53
CA GLY A 27 -35.86 -5.84 7.42
C GLY A 27 -35.57 -6.48 8.78
N ALA A 28 -34.30 -6.71 9.15
CA ALA A 28 -33.93 -7.32 10.42
C ALA A 28 -32.88 -6.50 11.20
N PRO A 29 -32.88 -6.53 12.54
CA PRO A 29 -31.81 -5.92 13.32
C PRO A 29 -30.47 -6.63 13.06
N PRO A 30 -29.33 -5.92 13.22
CA PRO A 30 -28.02 -6.52 12.99
C PRO A 30 -27.79 -7.71 13.91
N ARG A 31 -27.31 -8.83 13.34
CA ARG A 31 -26.97 -10.03 14.11
C ARG A 31 -25.48 -10.07 14.40
N GLU A 32 -25.14 -10.30 15.67
CA GLU A 32 -23.75 -10.52 16.06
C GLU A 32 -23.33 -11.96 15.77
N ILE A 33 -22.15 -12.12 15.16
CA ILE A 33 -21.56 -13.41 14.80
C ILE A 33 -20.22 -13.51 15.52
N ALA A 34 -20.13 -14.44 16.46
CA ALA A 34 -19.01 -14.53 17.40
C ALA A 34 -17.70 -15.05 16.78
N SER A 35 -17.75 -15.77 15.65
CA SER A 35 -16.56 -16.36 15.03
C SER A 35 -16.66 -16.39 13.51
N ALA A 36 -15.50 -16.56 12.85
CA ALA A 36 -15.43 -16.68 11.40
C ALA A 36 -16.00 -18.03 10.88
N GLU A 37 -16.14 -19.03 11.76
CA GLU A 37 -16.58 -20.39 11.42
C GLU A 37 -17.98 -20.39 10.81
N ALA A 38 -18.88 -19.55 11.32
CA ALA A 38 -20.23 -19.43 10.77
C ALA A 38 -20.22 -19.01 9.28
N PHE A 39 -19.28 -18.16 8.87
CA PHE A 39 -19.13 -17.75 7.47
C PHE A 39 -18.50 -18.86 6.63
N THR A 40 -17.49 -19.56 7.15
CA THR A 40 -16.84 -20.63 6.40
C THR A 40 -17.75 -21.84 6.21
N GLU A 41 -18.58 -22.18 7.19
CA GLU A 41 -19.61 -23.21 7.06
C GLU A 41 -20.69 -22.83 6.05
N ALA A 42 -21.16 -21.58 6.09
CA ALA A 42 -22.11 -21.08 5.10
C ALA A 42 -21.51 -21.09 3.68
N ALA A 43 -20.22 -20.75 3.55
CA ALA A 43 -19.51 -20.81 2.28
C ALA A 43 -19.39 -22.23 1.72
N ARG A 44 -19.08 -23.21 2.57
CA ARG A 44 -19.07 -24.64 2.19
C ARG A 44 -20.45 -25.13 1.72
N LYS A 45 -21.53 -24.49 2.16
CA LYS A 45 -22.92 -24.78 1.76
C LYS A 45 -23.38 -24.02 0.51
N GLY A 46 -22.48 -23.27 -0.15
CA GLY A 46 -22.75 -22.58 -1.42
C GLY A 46 -23.02 -21.08 -1.30
N MET A 47 -22.90 -20.47 -0.11
CA MET A 47 -22.96 -19.00 0.01
C MET A 47 -21.60 -18.36 -0.32
N SER A 48 -21.47 -17.68 -1.46
CA SER A 48 -20.17 -17.17 -1.91
C SER A 48 -19.83 -15.75 -1.46
N GLU A 49 -20.80 -14.97 -1.00
CA GLU A 49 -20.60 -13.56 -0.67
C GLU A 49 -21.28 -13.16 0.64
N PHE A 50 -20.56 -12.39 1.47
CA PHE A 50 -21.06 -11.85 2.73
C PHE A 50 -20.74 -10.36 2.81
N VAL A 51 -21.74 -9.54 3.12
CA VAL A 51 -21.56 -8.11 3.34
C VAL A 51 -21.41 -7.86 4.83
N LEU A 52 -20.22 -7.40 5.24
CA LEU A 52 -19.92 -7.01 6.62
C LEU A 52 -19.68 -5.51 6.67
N LEU A 53 -20.42 -4.80 7.53
CA LEU A 53 -20.14 -3.38 7.79
C LEU A 53 -19.01 -3.29 8.82
N THR A 54 -17.87 -2.76 8.39
CA THR A 54 -16.74 -2.46 9.27
C THR A 54 -16.71 -0.95 9.58
N PRO A 55 -16.38 -0.54 10.81
CA PRO A 55 -16.07 0.85 11.07
C PRO A 55 -14.94 1.32 10.14
N VAL A 56 -15.04 2.57 9.69
CA VAL A 56 -14.02 3.22 8.87
C VAL A 56 -13.46 4.43 9.59
N LYS A 57 -12.24 4.84 9.25
CA LYS A 57 -11.68 6.13 9.68
C LYS A 57 -10.98 6.83 8.53
N THR A 58 -11.22 8.13 8.43
CA THR A 58 -10.52 9.01 7.49
C THR A 58 -9.13 9.36 8.02
N ARG A 59 -8.09 9.02 7.26
CA ARG A 59 -6.68 9.18 7.67
C ARG A 59 -5.78 9.45 6.47
N PRO A 60 -4.61 10.08 6.66
CA PRO A 60 -3.58 10.07 5.63
C PRO A 60 -3.09 8.64 5.36
N ALA A 61 -2.93 8.30 4.09
CA ALA A 61 -2.36 7.04 3.62
C ALA A 61 -1.33 7.35 2.53
N LEU A 62 -0.19 6.65 2.56
CA LEU A 62 0.88 6.79 1.58
C LEU A 62 0.73 5.71 0.51
N VAL A 63 0.46 6.08 -0.74
CA VAL A 63 0.29 5.13 -1.84
C VAL A 63 1.65 4.61 -2.28
N ILE A 64 1.81 3.28 -2.29
CA ILE A 64 3.08 2.60 -2.58
C ILE A 64 3.02 1.69 -3.81
N THR A 65 1.91 1.68 -4.55
CA THR A 65 1.82 0.97 -5.84
C THR A 65 1.10 1.84 -6.87
N GLY A 66 1.33 1.55 -8.15
CA GLY A 66 0.42 2.04 -9.20
C GLY A 66 -0.96 1.41 -9.05
N VAL A 67 -1.92 1.87 -9.85
CA VAL A 67 -3.27 1.29 -9.87
C VAL A 67 -3.19 -0.15 -10.36
N LEU A 68 -3.75 -1.07 -9.58
CA LEU A 68 -3.96 -2.46 -9.95
C LEU A 68 -5.20 -2.54 -10.87
N PRO A 69 -5.03 -2.76 -12.19
CA PRO A 69 -6.10 -2.54 -13.16
C PRO A 69 -7.31 -3.45 -12.98
N GLU A 70 -7.10 -4.66 -12.48
CA GLU A 70 -8.16 -5.67 -12.31
C GLU A 70 -9.18 -5.31 -11.23
N HIS A 71 -8.82 -4.37 -10.34
CA HIS A 71 -9.61 -4.07 -9.15
C HIS A 71 -9.83 -2.58 -8.90
N ASP A 72 -9.27 -1.68 -9.72
CA ASP A 72 -9.27 -0.24 -9.49
C ASP A 72 -8.85 0.13 -8.06
N GLU A 73 -7.73 -0.46 -7.63
CA GLU A 73 -7.21 -0.38 -6.27
C GLU A 73 -5.73 -0.01 -6.24
N VAL A 74 -5.28 0.45 -5.08
CA VAL A 74 -3.87 0.64 -4.76
C VAL A 74 -3.54 -0.02 -3.43
N LEU A 75 -2.28 -0.40 -3.27
CA LEU A 75 -1.67 -0.63 -1.97
C LEU A 75 -1.11 0.69 -1.41
N ALA A 76 -1.39 0.92 -0.13
CA ALA A 76 -0.94 2.07 0.63
C ALA A 76 -0.45 1.66 2.02
N LEU A 77 0.23 2.56 2.73
CA LEU A 77 0.64 2.38 4.12
C LEU A 77 -0.11 3.34 5.04
N ARG A 78 -0.43 2.84 6.24
CA ARG A 78 -0.93 3.70 7.33
C ARG A 78 0.17 4.61 7.85
N LEU A 79 -0.21 5.81 8.25
CA LEU A 79 0.69 6.73 8.93
C LEU A 79 0.50 6.71 10.45
N ARG A 80 1.62 6.84 11.18
CA ARG A 80 1.68 7.09 12.62
C ARG A 80 2.14 8.53 12.84
N ARG A 81 1.38 9.29 13.64
CA ARG A 81 1.79 10.60 14.13
C ARG A 81 2.84 10.42 15.23
N LEU A 82 4.00 11.06 15.10
CA LEU A 82 5.10 10.92 16.07
C LEU A 82 4.72 11.45 17.46
N GLU A 83 3.94 12.54 17.52
CA GLU A 83 3.42 13.11 18.78
C GLU A 83 2.60 12.10 19.62
N LYS A 84 2.05 11.05 19.00
CA LYS A 84 1.26 10.01 19.65
C LYS A 84 2.11 8.80 20.05
N MET A 85 3.42 8.83 19.84
CA MET A 85 4.34 7.81 20.33
C MET A 85 4.59 8.02 21.82
N SER A 86 4.82 6.91 22.54
CA SER A 86 4.87 6.86 24.00
C SER A 86 6.13 7.49 24.61
N SER A 87 7.23 7.59 23.87
CA SER A 87 8.48 8.14 24.36
C SER A 87 9.20 9.00 23.32
N ASP A 88 9.95 9.99 23.78
CA ASP A 88 10.80 10.82 22.91
C ASP A 88 11.93 10.00 22.28
N ALA A 89 12.51 9.04 23.01
CA ALA A 89 13.50 8.13 22.46
C ALA A 89 12.98 7.37 21.23
N ALA A 90 11.72 6.90 21.25
CA ALA A 90 11.12 6.23 20.10
C ALA A 90 10.89 7.19 18.92
N ARG A 91 10.55 8.47 19.19
CA ARG A 91 10.43 9.51 18.16
C ARG A 91 11.78 9.77 17.49
N GLU A 92 12.84 9.89 18.27
CA GLU A 92 14.21 10.09 17.75
C GLU A 92 14.68 8.89 16.92
N LEU A 93 14.43 7.66 17.37
CA LEU A 93 14.76 6.46 16.58
C LEU A 93 14.03 6.43 15.24
N ALA A 94 12.76 6.84 15.21
CA ALA A 94 12.01 6.97 13.97
C ALA A 94 12.61 8.05 13.06
N ARG A 95 12.88 9.25 13.58
CA ARG A 95 13.48 10.38 12.83
C ARG A 95 14.85 10.02 12.25
N ALA A 96 15.68 9.34 13.03
CA ALA A 96 17.00 8.86 12.61
C ALA A 96 16.94 7.68 11.63
N GLY A 97 15.75 7.11 11.37
CA GLY A 97 15.56 5.98 10.45
C GLY A 97 16.07 4.64 10.99
N HIS A 98 16.35 4.56 12.30
CA HIS A 98 16.83 3.36 13.00
C HIS A 98 15.70 2.39 13.37
N ASP A 99 14.47 2.87 13.48
CA ASP A 99 13.29 2.01 13.59
C ASP A 99 13.00 1.34 12.24
N GLN A 100 13.00 0.00 12.19
CA GLN A 100 12.73 -0.77 10.98
C GLN A 100 11.23 -0.86 10.67
N ALA A 101 10.36 -0.72 11.68
CA ALA A 101 8.91 -0.79 11.52
C ALA A 101 8.32 0.55 11.05
N LEU A 102 9.09 1.64 11.16
CA LEU A 102 8.67 2.99 10.79
C LEU A 102 9.57 3.57 9.71
N TYR A 103 8.98 4.24 8.74
CA TYR A 103 9.68 5.06 7.77
C TYR A 103 9.31 6.52 7.98
N TYR A 104 10.23 7.32 8.49
CA TYR A 104 9.98 8.74 8.77
C TYR A 104 9.73 9.52 7.49
N LEU A 105 8.69 10.36 7.50
CA LEU A 105 8.33 11.21 6.38
C LEU A 105 8.86 12.62 6.64
N GLN A 106 9.81 13.06 5.82
CA GLN A 106 10.40 14.39 5.93
C GLN A 106 9.32 15.47 5.77
N PRO A 107 9.15 16.40 6.73
CA PRO A 107 8.08 17.40 6.69
C PRO A 107 8.06 18.24 5.42
N ASP A 108 9.24 18.57 4.88
CA ASP A 108 9.39 19.37 3.65
C ASP A 108 8.82 18.65 2.41
N SER A 109 8.91 17.32 2.36
CA SER A 109 8.30 16.50 1.32
C SER A 109 6.79 16.31 1.51
N PHE A 110 6.27 16.61 2.72
CA PHE A 110 4.86 16.46 3.10
C PHE A 110 4.27 17.70 3.78
N PRO A 111 4.29 18.88 3.12
CA PRO A 111 3.99 20.17 3.74
C PRO A 111 2.53 20.32 4.20
N ARG A 112 1.62 19.44 3.76
CA ARG A 112 0.20 19.49 4.14
C ARG A 112 -0.15 18.51 5.27
N LEU A 113 0.81 17.73 5.74
CA LEU A 113 0.66 17.00 6.99
C LEU A 113 0.87 17.97 8.15
N ARG A 114 -0.13 18.13 9.02
CA ARG A 114 -0.11 19.12 10.12
C ARG A 114 0.89 18.79 11.24
N VAL A 115 1.40 17.57 11.27
CA VAL A 115 2.31 17.05 12.30
C VAL A 115 3.28 16.08 11.64
N GLU A 116 4.39 15.79 12.31
CA GLU A 116 5.35 14.78 11.85
C GLU A 116 4.70 13.39 11.83
N ASN A 117 4.95 12.66 10.74
CA ASN A 117 4.42 11.32 10.53
C ASN A 117 5.52 10.35 10.11
N ALA A 118 5.30 9.07 10.39
CA ALA A 118 6.04 7.97 9.79
C ALA A 118 5.05 7.00 9.13
N ALA A 119 5.41 6.44 7.98
CA ALA A 119 4.69 5.30 7.41
C ALA A 119 5.01 4.04 8.22
N ILE A 120 3.98 3.28 8.58
CA ILE A 120 4.13 2.00 9.29
C ILE A 120 4.38 0.92 8.26
N VAL A 121 5.62 0.43 8.18
CA VAL A 121 6.12 -0.47 7.12
C VAL A 121 5.29 -1.74 7.01
N THR A 122 4.85 -2.29 8.14
CA THR A 122 4.08 -3.55 8.20
C THR A 122 2.58 -3.36 8.02
N SER A 123 2.09 -2.14 7.89
CA SER A 123 0.65 -1.84 7.90
C SER A 123 0.13 -1.45 6.53
N LEU A 124 0.13 -2.45 5.64
CA LEU A 124 -0.44 -2.37 4.30
C LEU A 124 -1.96 -2.21 4.34
N LEU A 125 -2.45 -1.31 3.50
CA LEU A 125 -3.85 -1.09 3.20
C LEU A 125 -4.08 -1.39 1.72
N ARG A 126 -5.13 -2.14 1.44
CA ARG A 126 -5.70 -2.25 0.09
C ARG A 126 -6.85 -1.28 0.01
N LEU A 127 -6.77 -0.30 -0.90
CA LEU A 127 -7.73 0.80 -0.98
C LEU A 127 -8.28 0.93 -2.41
N PRO A 128 -9.62 0.92 -2.59
CA PRO A 128 -10.21 1.26 -3.87
C PRO A 128 -9.96 2.74 -4.17
N LEU A 129 -9.85 3.09 -5.45
CA LEU A 129 -9.62 4.48 -5.87
C LEU A 129 -10.71 5.45 -5.37
N GLY A 130 -11.93 4.95 -5.17
CA GLY A 130 -13.05 5.72 -4.61
C GLY A 130 -12.89 6.05 -3.11
N ALA A 131 -12.03 5.34 -2.38
CA ALA A 131 -11.75 5.63 -0.97
C ALA A 131 -10.70 6.73 -0.76
N LEU A 132 -10.07 7.23 -1.84
CA LEU A 132 -9.03 8.26 -1.79
C LEU A 132 -9.60 9.64 -2.15
N ASP A 133 -9.38 10.63 -1.29
CA ASP A 133 -9.56 12.05 -1.64
C ASP A 133 -8.37 12.53 -2.47
N ARG A 134 -8.51 12.37 -3.78
CA ARG A 134 -7.46 12.69 -4.77
C ARG A 134 -7.46 14.16 -5.22
N ARG A 135 -8.27 15.03 -4.61
CA ARG A 135 -8.32 16.47 -4.99
C ARG A 135 -7.00 17.17 -4.69
N ALA A 136 -6.25 16.71 -3.69
CA ALA A 136 -5.01 17.30 -3.25
C ALA A 136 -4.06 16.26 -2.64
N SER A 137 -2.84 16.19 -3.16
CA SER A 137 -1.74 15.45 -2.51
C SER A 137 -1.36 16.13 -1.19
N LEU A 138 -1.06 15.33 -0.17
CA LEU A 138 -0.52 15.79 1.12
C LEU A 138 1.01 15.90 1.12
N GLY A 139 1.65 15.36 0.08
CA GLY A 139 3.09 15.26 -0.08
C GLY A 139 3.46 14.03 -0.89
N SER A 140 4.75 13.86 -1.16
CA SER A 140 5.24 12.73 -1.96
C SER A 140 6.66 12.34 -1.59
N LEU A 141 6.94 11.05 -1.72
CA LEU A 141 8.31 10.55 -1.76
C LEU A 141 8.91 10.75 -3.16
N ASN A 142 10.21 10.99 -3.21
CA ASN A 142 11.00 10.83 -4.43
C ASN A 142 11.27 9.34 -4.74
N GLU A 143 11.86 9.06 -5.90
CA GLU A 143 12.12 7.69 -6.35
C GLU A 143 13.04 6.90 -5.41
N ASN A 144 14.10 7.53 -4.89
CA ASN A 144 15.04 6.87 -3.99
C ASN A 144 14.38 6.55 -2.64
N GLU A 145 13.64 7.51 -2.08
CA GLU A 145 12.89 7.33 -0.84
C GLU A 145 11.88 6.18 -0.97
N LEU A 146 11.16 6.15 -2.10
CA LEU A 146 10.20 5.09 -2.39
C LEU A 146 10.87 3.73 -2.55
N CYS A 147 12.02 3.65 -3.23
CA CYS A 147 12.80 2.42 -3.37
C CYS A 147 13.17 1.85 -2.00
N VAL A 148 13.74 2.68 -1.11
CA VAL A 148 14.09 2.28 0.26
C VAL A 148 12.86 1.81 1.03
N LEU A 149 11.73 2.51 0.89
CA LEU A 149 10.47 2.10 1.53
C LEU A 149 9.99 0.74 1.01
N HIS A 150 10.03 0.50 -0.30
CA HIS A 150 9.65 -0.79 -0.90
C HIS A 150 10.53 -1.93 -0.42
N GLU A 151 11.84 -1.72 -0.34
CA GLU A 151 12.77 -2.71 0.22
C GLU A 151 12.42 -3.04 1.67
N ARG A 152 12.13 -2.03 2.50
CA ARG A 152 11.72 -2.24 3.89
C ARG A 152 10.41 -3.03 3.99
N VAL A 153 9.41 -2.67 3.18
CA VAL A 153 8.11 -3.39 3.13
C VAL A 153 8.34 -4.85 2.75
N ALA A 154 9.12 -5.10 1.69
CA ALA A 154 9.39 -6.46 1.24
C ALA A 154 10.12 -7.29 2.31
N ARG A 155 11.12 -6.72 2.98
CA ARG A 155 11.84 -7.39 4.08
C ARG A 155 10.92 -7.66 5.27
N ALA A 156 10.12 -6.68 5.68
CA ALA A 156 9.23 -6.80 6.84
C ALA A 156 8.11 -7.84 6.64
N HIS A 157 7.74 -8.13 5.38
CA HIS A 157 6.75 -9.15 5.01
C HIS A 157 7.40 -10.43 4.45
N GLU A 158 8.72 -10.58 4.56
CA GLU A 158 9.47 -11.75 4.07
C GLU A 158 9.16 -12.10 2.60
N LEU A 159 8.91 -11.08 1.77
CA LEU A 159 8.65 -11.27 0.36
C LEU A 159 9.95 -11.73 -0.32
N LYS A 160 9.87 -12.84 -1.06
CA LYS A 160 10.99 -13.44 -1.80
C LYS A 160 11.35 -12.61 -3.03
N LEU A 161 12.10 -11.53 -2.80
CA LEU A 161 12.55 -10.62 -3.86
C LEU A 161 13.59 -11.25 -4.79
N ASP A 162 14.35 -12.23 -4.30
CA ASP A 162 15.33 -13.00 -5.07
C ASP A 162 14.70 -13.64 -6.32
N VAL A 163 13.54 -14.28 -6.16
CA VAL A 163 12.79 -14.88 -7.26
C VAL A 163 12.37 -13.80 -8.29
N MET A 164 11.86 -12.66 -7.81
CA MET A 164 11.43 -11.57 -8.69
C MET A 164 12.58 -10.91 -9.46
N ILE A 165 13.74 -10.74 -8.80
CA ILE A 165 14.94 -10.17 -9.42
C ILE A 165 15.45 -11.11 -10.51
N VAL A 166 15.54 -12.41 -10.23
CA VAL A 166 15.96 -13.42 -11.21
C VAL A 166 15.02 -13.44 -12.41
N GLU A 167 13.70 -13.45 -12.19
CA GLU A 167 12.74 -13.40 -13.28
C GLU A 167 12.84 -12.11 -14.11
N ARG A 168 13.04 -10.95 -13.46
CA ARG A 168 13.19 -9.68 -14.16
C ARG A 168 14.48 -9.65 -14.98
N ALA A 169 15.59 -10.12 -14.42
CA ALA A 169 16.86 -10.25 -15.11
C ALA A 169 16.72 -11.16 -16.34
N ARG A 170 16.05 -12.30 -16.19
CA ARG A 170 15.77 -13.23 -17.29
C ARG A 170 14.96 -12.57 -18.41
N ARG A 171 13.85 -11.87 -18.08
CA ARG A 171 13.04 -11.14 -19.08
C ARG A 171 13.84 -10.07 -19.81
N LEU A 172 14.73 -9.36 -19.11
CA LEU A 172 15.60 -8.33 -19.71
C LEU A 172 16.65 -8.95 -20.63
N LEU A 173 17.24 -10.09 -20.26
CA LEU A 173 18.18 -10.85 -21.09
C LEU A 173 17.49 -11.38 -22.36
N GLU A 174 16.31 -11.98 -22.23
CA GLU A 174 15.49 -12.44 -23.37
C GLU A 174 15.18 -11.27 -24.32
N ALA A 175 14.76 -10.12 -23.79
CA ALA A 175 14.48 -8.92 -24.59
C ALA A 175 15.73 -8.32 -25.26
N ALA A 176 16.89 -8.38 -24.61
CA ALA A 176 18.15 -7.92 -25.18
C ALA A 176 18.66 -8.84 -26.31
N GLN A 177 18.44 -10.15 -26.18
CA GLN A 177 18.78 -11.15 -27.21
C GLN A 177 17.87 -11.06 -28.45
N HIS A 178 16.63 -10.59 -28.28
CA HIS A 178 15.66 -10.44 -29.37
C HIS A 178 15.68 -9.05 -30.03
N ARG A 179 16.63 -8.18 -29.67
CA ARG A 179 16.82 -6.89 -30.34
C ARG A 179 17.53 -7.12 -31.67
N PRO A 180 16.88 -6.92 -32.83
CA PRO A 180 17.58 -7.08 -34.11
C PRO A 180 18.70 -6.05 -34.16
N THR A 181 19.92 -6.53 -34.37
CA THR A 181 21.08 -5.71 -34.70
C THR A 181 20.70 -4.83 -35.87
N ARG A 182 20.49 -3.52 -35.61
CA ARG A 182 20.37 -2.52 -36.67
C ARG A 182 21.70 -2.54 -37.43
N SER A 183 21.70 -3.29 -38.53
CA SER A 183 22.73 -3.25 -39.57
C SER A 183 22.78 -1.83 -40.10
N THR A 184 23.70 -1.02 -39.57
CA THR A 184 24.15 0.20 -40.22
C THR A 184 24.94 -0.23 -41.46
N ARG A 185 24.21 -0.48 -42.56
CA ARG A 185 24.79 -0.43 -43.89
C ARG A 185 25.40 0.95 -44.07
N ARG A 186 26.74 0.99 -44.15
CA ARG A 186 27.49 2.10 -44.73
C ARG A 186 26.93 2.39 -46.12
N THR A 187 26.31 3.54 -46.30
CA THR A 187 26.27 4.21 -47.60
C THR A 187 27.51 5.09 -47.68
N SER A 188 28.62 4.46 -48.05
CA SER A 188 29.64 5.14 -48.85
C SER A 188 29.22 4.91 -50.29
N ASP A 189 28.73 5.93 -50.97
CA ASP A 189 28.88 6.07 -52.42
C ASP A 189 28.57 7.50 -52.83
N SER A 190 29.62 8.11 -53.40
CA SER A 190 29.66 9.19 -54.40
C SER A 190 29.17 10.58 -54.03
#